data_AF-A0A7V9ERX0-F1
#
_entry.id   AF-A0A7V9ERX0-F1
#
_cell.length_a   1.000
_cell.length_b   1.000
_cell.length_c   1.000
_cell.angle_alpha   90.00
_cell.angle_beta   90.00
_cell.angle_gamma   90.00
#
_symmetry.space_group_name_H-M   'P 1'
#
loop_
_entity.id
_entity.type
_entity.pdbx_description
1 polymer ?
#
loop_
_entity_poly.entity_id
_entity_poly.type
_entity_poly.pdbx_seq_one_letter_code
_entity_poly.pdbx_strand_id
1 'polypeptide(L)'
;MKNTILSRRIFIVLAFVAFSLGTVPFARAQDAAAGIEQAMTPAEFKAAGLDKLSGAELAKLNAWLQGYREQAEKKAAMRESRVRLQLVVSRIDGAWNGAGYGDIITLEDGTRWKLANKGDRFGGQADRPAVAITKSVFGWKMRVSRIAEFYVEPVK
;
A
#
# COMPACT_ATOMS: atom_id res chain seq x y z
N MET A 1 -37.79 0.78 44.84
CA MET A 1 -37.63 1.39 43.51
C MET A 1 -36.95 0.39 42.59
N LYS A 2 -37.67 -0.02 41.53
CA LYS A 2 -37.23 -0.67 40.28
C LYS A 2 -36.56 -2.07 40.34
N ASN A 3 -37.43 -3.08 40.21
CA ASN A 3 -37.20 -4.39 39.57
C ASN A 3 -36.57 -4.18 38.16
N THR A 4 -35.87 -5.09 37.49
CA THR A 4 -36.17 -6.53 37.31
C THR A 4 -34.97 -7.21 36.65
N ILE A 5 -34.56 -8.34 37.22
CA ILE A 5 -33.65 -9.34 36.66
C ILE A 5 -34.44 -10.13 35.60
N LEU A 6 -34.16 -9.98 34.30
CA LEU A 6 -34.50 -10.99 33.28
C LEU A 6 -33.93 -10.60 31.88
N SER A 7 -32.80 -11.18 31.47
CA SER A 7 -32.46 -11.41 30.05
C SER A 7 -31.15 -12.21 29.91
N ARG A 8 -30.96 -13.20 30.79
CA ARG A 8 -29.79 -14.08 30.81
C ARG A 8 -30.27 -15.53 30.82
N ARG A 9 -30.81 -15.98 29.69
CA ARG A 9 -31.09 -17.38 29.30
C ARG A 9 -31.84 -17.34 27.97
N ILE A 10 -31.53 -18.27 27.06
CA ILE A 10 -32.00 -18.39 25.66
C ILE A 10 -31.06 -17.60 24.71
N PHE A 11 -30.05 -18.16 24.05
CA PHE A 11 -29.92 -19.46 23.37
C PHE A 11 -28.51 -20.04 23.55
N ILE A 12 -28.41 -21.12 24.35
CA ILE A 12 -27.39 -22.15 24.17
C ILE A 12 -27.99 -23.13 23.18
N VAL A 13 -27.61 -23.05 21.89
CA VAL A 13 -27.72 -24.15 20.93
C VAL A 13 -26.61 -23.96 19.88
N LEU A 14 -25.91 -25.06 19.56
CA LEU A 14 -24.86 -25.27 18.55
C LEU A 14 -23.44 -24.82 18.94
N ALA A 15 -22.66 -25.68 19.62
CA ALA A 15 -21.88 -26.81 19.05
C ALA A 15 -20.62 -26.30 18.32
N PHE A 16 -19.44 -26.41 18.94
CA PHE A 16 -18.52 -27.54 18.69
C PHE A 16 -18.28 -27.78 17.19
N VAL A 17 -17.23 -27.19 16.63
CA VAL A 17 -16.17 -27.89 15.86
C VAL A 17 -14.94 -26.98 15.83
N ALA A 18 -13.88 -27.45 16.47
CA ALA A 18 -12.52 -27.03 16.22
C ALA A 18 -12.12 -27.43 14.80
N PHE A 19 -11.56 -26.54 13.99
CA PHE A 19 -10.58 -26.96 13.00
C PHE A 19 -9.71 -25.80 12.48
N SER A 20 -8.39 -26.05 12.55
CA SER A 20 -7.34 -25.56 11.65
C SER A 20 -7.08 -24.05 11.54
N LEU A 21 -5.91 -23.69 12.08
CA LEU A 21 -4.90 -22.91 11.37
C LEU A 21 -4.93 -23.24 9.87
N GLY A 22 -5.64 -22.42 9.11
CA GLY A 22 -5.57 -22.40 7.65
C GLY A 22 -4.69 -21.24 7.26
N THR A 23 -3.47 -21.54 6.81
CA THR A 23 -2.70 -20.66 5.92
C THR A 23 -3.65 -20.12 4.86
N VAL A 24 -3.95 -18.83 4.84
CA VAL A 24 -4.59 -18.22 3.68
C VAL A 24 -3.60 -18.33 2.52
N PRO A 25 -3.88 -19.14 1.48
CA PRO A 25 -3.07 -19.06 0.28
C PRO A 25 -3.39 -17.69 -0.32
N PHE A 26 -2.39 -16.81 -0.36
CA PHE A 26 -2.43 -15.61 -1.19
C PHE A 26 -2.31 -16.06 -2.64
N ALA A 27 -3.40 -16.59 -3.19
CA ALA A 27 -3.60 -16.91 -4.60
C ALA A 27 -5.10 -16.78 -4.82
N ARG A 28 -5.58 -15.81 -5.59
CA ARG A 28 -5.53 -15.88 -7.07
C ARG A 28 -5.37 -14.50 -7.69
N ALA A 29 -4.18 -14.22 -8.22
CA ALA A 29 -4.03 -13.34 -9.39
C ALA A 29 -4.22 -14.16 -10.68
N GLN A 30 -5.19 -15.07 -10.69
CA GLN A 30 -5.45 -16.01 -11.80
C GLN A 30 -6.92 -15.96 -12.19
N ASP A 31 -7.42 -14.78 -12.56
CA ASP A 31 -8.61 -14.64 -13.41
C ASP A 31 -8.44 -13.45 -14.38
N ALA A 32 -7.20 -13.02 -14.63
CA ALA A 32 -6.92 -11.91 -15.54
C ALA A 32 -7.44 -12.20 -16.97
N ALA A 33 -7.42 -13.48 -17.38
CA ALA A 33 -7.90 -13.93 -18.69
C ALA A 33 -9.35 -14.44 -18.71
N ALA A 34 -10.04 -14.42 -17.57
CA ALA A 34 -11.41 -14.92 -17.49
C ALA A 34 -12.35 -13.99 -18.27
N GLY A 35 -13.07 -14.54 -19.24
CA GLY A 35 -14.08 -13.84 -20.03
C GLY A 35 -15.18 -13.27 -19.13
N ILE A 36 -15.95 -12.32 -19.63
CA ILE A 36 -16.99 -11.65 -18.83
C ILE A 36 -17.97 -12.66 -18.18
N GLU A 37 -18.21 -13.80 -18.83
CA GLU A 37 -19.06 -14.91 -18.37
C GLU A 37 -18.52 -15.65 -17.13
N GLN A 38 -17.21 -15.61 -16.90
CA GLN A 38 -16.56 -16.19 -15.72
C GLN A 38 -16.41 -15.15 -14.61
N ALA A 39 -16.44 -13.86 -14.96
CA ALA A 39 -16.33 -12.76 -14.01
C ALA A 39 -17.67 -12.35 -13.38
N MET A 40 -18.80 -12.76 -13.95
CA MET A 40 -20.14 -12.51 -13.41
C MET A 40 -20.99 -13.77 -13.39
N THR A 41 -22.01 -13.81 -12.54
CA THR A 41 -22.94 -14.93 -12.50
C THR A 41 -23.83 -14.96 -13.76
N PRO A 42 -24.36 -16.13 -14.15
CA PRO A 42 -25.28 -16.22 -15.29
C PRO A 42 -26.53 -15.33 -15.16
N ALA A 43 -26.99 -15.09 -13.92
CA ALA A 43 -28.11 -14.21 -13.64
C ALA A 43 -27.75 -12.74 -13.93
N GLU A 44 -26.55 -12.30 -13.54
CA GLU A 44 -26.03 -10.96 -13.85
C GLU A 44 -25.78 -10.79 -15.35
N PHE A 45 -25.28 -11.82 -16.03
CA PHE A 45 -25.07 -11.81 -17.48
C PHE A 45 -26.39 -11.59 -18.24
N LYS A 46 -27.45 -12.29 -17.83
CA LYS A 46 -28.81 -12.13 -18.38
C LYS A 46 -29.43 -10.79 -17.99
N ALA A 47 -29.25 -10.33 -16.75
CA ALA A 47 -29.76 -9.04 -16.29
C ALA A 47 -29.09 -7.86 -17.01
N ALA A 48 -27.80 -8.00 -17.36
CA ALA A 48 -27.06 -7.04 -18.17
C ALA A 48 -27.43 -7.07 -19.67
N GLY A 49 -28.28 -8.03 -20.08
CA GLY A 49 -28.71 -8.19 -21.48
C GLY A 49 -27.61 -8.72 -22.40
N LEU A 50 -26.53 -9.27 -21.84
CA LEU A 50 -25.41 -9.82 -22.61
C LEU A 50 -25.78 -11.15 -23.27
N ASP A 51 -26.87 -11.79 -22.83
CA ASP A 51 -27.46 -13.00 -23.43
C ASP A 51 -28.03 -12.78 -24.84
N LYS A 52 -28.24 -11.53 -25.23
CA LYS A 52 -28.75 -11.14 -26.56
C LYS A 52 -27.63 -10.86 -27.57
N LEU A 53 -26.37 -10.82 -27.12
CA LEU A 53 -25.23 -10.58 -27.98
C LEU A 53 -24.86 -11.87 -28.73
N SER A 54 -24.51 -11.73 -30.00
CA SER A 54 -23.93 -12.84 -30.75
C SER A 54 -22.54 -13.19 -30.20
N GLY A 55 -22.09 -14.42 -30.39
CA GLY A 55 -20.75 -14.85 -29.94
C GLY A 55 -19.62 -13.97 -30.48
N ALA A 56 -19.78 -13.39 -31.68
CA ALA A 56 -18.82 -12.46 -32.26
C ALA A 56 -18.79 -11.09 -31.54
N GLU A 57 -19.93 -10.59 -31.07
CA GLU A 57 -20.01 -9.34 -30.30
C GLU A 57 -19.48 -9.54 -28.89
N LEU A 58 -19.78 -10.68 -28.27
CA LEU A 58 -19.24 -11.07 -26.96
C LEU A 58 -17.71 -11.20 -27.02
N ALA A 59 -17.16 -11.77 -28.09
CA ALA A 59 -15.72 -11.83 -28.30
C ALA A 59 -15.08 -10.43 -28.39
N LYS A 60 -15.72 -9.49 -29.09
CA LYS A 60 -15.25 -8.08 -29.15
C LYS A 60 -15.33 -7.39 -27.80
N LEU A 61 -16.39 -7.63 -27.02
CA LEU A 61 -16.53 -7.09 -25.67
C LEU A 61 -15.44 -7.62 -24.72
N ASN A 62 -15.18 -8.94 -24.76
CA ASN A 62 -14.11 -9.55 -23.99
C ASN A 62 -12.74 -8.98 -24.38
N ALA A 63 -12.45 -8.83 -25.68
CA ALA A 63 -11.20 -8.23 -26.14
C ALA A 63 -11.03 -6.78 -25.65
N TRP A 64 -12.10 -5.96 -25.70
CA TRP A 64 -12.08 -4.60 -25.19
C TRP A 64 -11.85 -4.55 -23.67
N LEU A 65 -12.52 -5.42 -22.90
CA LEU A 65 -12.33 -5.52 -21.45
C LEU A 65 -10.91 -5.92 -21.06
N GLN A 66 -10.30 -6.85 -21.79
CA GLN A 66 -8.91 -7.24 -21.57
C GLN A 66 -7.97 -6.06 -21.76
N GLY A 67 -8.10 -5.32 -22.86
CA GLY A 67 -7.32 -4.10 -23.08
C GLY A 67 -7.53 -3.04 -22.00
N TYR A 68 -8.77 -2.88 -21.50
CA TYR A 68 -9.05 -1.96 -20.41
C TYR A 68 -8.37 -2.38 -19.10
N ARG A 69 -8.42 -3.67 -18.74
CA ARG A 69 -7.77 -4.23 -17.56
C ARG A 69 -6.27 -4.04 -17.60
N GLU A 70 -5.62 -4.38 -18.71
CA GLU A 70 -4.17 -4.17 -18.88
C GLU A 70 -3.77 -2.70 -18.68
N GLN A 71 -4.57 -1.77 -19.21
CA GLN A 71 -4.30 -0.34 -19.05
C GLN A 71 -4.51 0.13 -17.60
N ALA A 72 -5.52 -0.40 -16.92
CA ALA A 72 -5.76 -0.13 -15.51
C ALA A 72 -4.61 -0.65 -14.64
N GLU A 73 -4.15 -1.87 -14.88
CA GLU A 73 -3.01 -2.48 -14.19
C GLU A 73 -1.72 -1.70 -14.43
N LYS A 74 -1.42 -1.34 -15.70
CA LYS A 74 -0.26 -0.50 -16.03
C LYS A 74 -0.31 0.85 -15.31
N LYS A 75 -1.48 1.50 -15.26
CA LYS A 75 -1.65 2.76 -14.51
C LYS A 75 -1.49 2.57 -13.02
N ALA A 76 -2.00 1.48 -12.45
CA ALA A 76 -1.84 1.16 -11.03
C ALA A 76 -0.37 0.91 -10.68
N ALA A 77 0.33 0.08 -11.46
CA ALA A 77 1.75 -0.18 -11.30
C ALA A 77 2.61 1.09 -11.46
N MET A 78 2.26 1.97 -12.42
CA MET A 78 2.95 3.26 -12.59
C MET A 78 2.71 4.20 -11.40
N ARG A 79 1.51 4.23 -10.83
CA ARG A 79 1.23 4.99 -9.61
C ARG A 79 1.99 4.45 -8.42
N GLU A 80 1.99 3.14 -8.22
CA GLU A 80 2.69 2.47 -7.12
C GLU A 80 4.21 2.70 -7.20
N SER A 81 4.81 2.50 -8.38
CA SER A 81 6.22 2.79 -8.61
C SER A 81 6.56 4.27 -8.41
N ARG A 82 5.70 5.20 -8.85
CA ARG A 82 5.86 6.63 -8.58
C ARG A 82 5.81 6.93 -7.08
N VAL A 83 4.89 6.32 -6.33
CA VAL A 83 4.81 6.48 -4.86
C VAL A 83 6.05 5.92 -4.19
N ARG A 84 6.51 4.73 -4.59
CA ARG A 84 7.73 4.11 -4.08
C ARG A 84 8.98 4.94 -4.38
N LEU A 85 9.09 5.53 -5.57
CA LEU A 85 10.19 6.44 -5.91
C LEU A 85 10.12 7.77 -5.14
N GLN A 86 8.93 8.16 -4.68
CA GLN A 86 8.76 9.33 -3.84
C GLN A 86 8.96 9.04 -2.35
N LEU A 87 8.99 7.78 -1.92
CA LEU A 87 9.12 7.38 -0.51
C LEU A 87 10.29 6.40 -0.33
N VAL A 88 11.41 6.90 0.19
CA VAL A 88 12.54 6.06 0.59
C VAL A 88 12.41 5.76 2.07
N VAL A 89 12.21 4.51 2.44
CA VAL A 89 12.21 4.05 3.84
C VAL A 89 13.49 3.26 4.08
N SER A 90 14.33 3.77 4.96
CA SER A 90 15.63 3.17 5.29
C SER A 90 15.98 3.44 6.76
N ARG A 91 17.21 3.19 7.16
CA ARG A 91 17.77 3.57 8.47
C ARG A 91 19.04 4.36 8.26
N ILE A 92 19.40 5.19 9.24
CA ILE A 92 20.70 5.85 9.24
C ILE A 92 21.78 4.79 9.49
N ASP A 93 22.87 4.89 8.75
CA ASP A 93 24.03 4.01 8.93
C ASP A 93 24.82 4.45 10.16
N GLY A 94 24.48 3.88 11.32
CA GLY A 94 25.14 4.11 12.60
C GLY A 94 24.35 4.98 13.58
N ALA A 95 25.05 5.50 14.59
CA ALA A 95 24.46 6.35 15.62
C ALA A 95 24.22 7.78 15.10
N TRP A 96 22.98 8.24 15.23
CA TRP A 96 22.58 9.62 15.00
C TRP A 96 22.91 10.47 16.22
N ASN A 97 23.60 11.60 16.00
CA ASN A 97 23.92 12.58 17.05
C ASN A 97 23.46 14.00 16.66
N GLY A 98 22.46 14.09 15.77
CA GLY A 98 22.04 15.34 15.14
C GLY A 98 22.65 15.56 13.76
N ALA A 99 22.20 16.61 13.08
CA ALA A 99 22.78 17.09 11.83
C ALA A 99 22.72 18.60 11.74
N GLY A 100 23.80 19.19 11.25
CA GLY A 100 23.93 20.61 10.94
C GLY A 100 24.14 20.87 9.45
N TYR A 101 24.17 22.16 9.11
CA TYR A 101 24.49 22.60 7.75
C TYR A 101 25.85 22.06 7.29
N GLY A 102 25.85 21.34 6.16
CA GLY A 102 27.06 20.74 5.60
C GLY A 102 27.18 19.24 5.82
N ASP A 103 26.47 18.69 6.81
CA ASP A 103 26.54 17.27 7.13
C ASP A 103 25.89 16.41 6.04
N ILE A 104 26.53 15.27 5.78
CA ILE A 104 26.03 14.24 4.86
C ILE A 104 25.52 13.07 5.70
N ILE A 105 24.23 12.81 5.60
CA ILE A 105 23.55 11.70 6.24
C ILE A 105 23.61 10.51 5.29
N THR A 106 24.27 9.45 5.72
CA THR A 106 24.35 8.19 4.97
C THR A 106 23.32 7.21 5.53
N LEU A 107 22.54 6.59 4.65
CA LEU A 107 21.56 5.59 5.00
C LEU A 107 22.08 4.19 4.69
N GLU A 108 21.49 3.17 5.33
CA GLU A 108 21.87 1.76 5.15
C GLU A 108 21.70 1.25 3.71
N ASP A 109 20.88 1.93 2.90
CA ASP A 109 20.71 1.62 1.47
C ASP A 109 21.83 2.22 0.59
N GLY A 110 22.82 2.88 1.19
CA GLY A 110 23.94 3.53 0.53
C GLY A 110 23.62 4.92 -0.02
N THR A 111 22.38 5.40 0.13
CA THR A 111 22.01 6.76 -0.30
C THR A 111 22.57 7.80 0.66
N ARG A 112 22.96 8.95 0.10
CA ARG A 112 23.57 10.06 0.83
C ARG A 112 22.74 11.32 0.65
N TRP A 113 22.47 12.01 1.75
CA TRP A 113 21.56 13.16 1.79
C TRP A 113 22.19 14.30 2.57
N LYS A 114 22.07 15.52 2.07
CA LYS A 114 22.58 16.73 2.71
C LYS A 114 21.43 17.63 3.14
N LEU A 115 21.54 18.36 4.25
CA LEU A 115 20.53 19.35 4.62
C LEU A 115 20.39 20.44 3.53
N ALA A 116 19.15 20.74 3.17
CA ALA A 116 18.83 21.72 2.11
C ALA A 116 19.00 23.18 2.59
N ASN A 117 18.65 23.46 3.85
CA ASN A 117 18.60 24.83 4.36
C ASN A 117 19.90 25.24 5.08
N LYS A 118 20.37 26.45 4.80
CA LYS A 118 21.51 27.05 5.49
C LYS A 118 21.10 27.56 6.87
N GLY A 119 21.75 27.04 7.92
CA GLY A 119 21.52 27.45 9.31
C GLY A 119 20.68 26.47 10.14
N ASP A 120 20.08 25.46 9.51
CA ASP A 120 19.35 24.41 10.22
C ASP A 120 20.33 23.54 11.02
N ARG A 121 19.97 23.28 12.28
CA ARG A 121 20.64 22.34 13.17
C ARG A 121 19.60 21.54 13.93
N PHE A 122 19.70 20.23 13.85
CA PHE A 122 18.83 19.30 14.55
C PHE A 122 19.66 18.50 15.55
N GLY A 123 19.19 18.43 16.79
CA GLY A 123 19.80 17.61 17.84
C GLY A 123 19.09 16.27 17.99
N GLY A 124 19.48 15.55 19.04
CA GLY A 124 18.93 14.25 19.41
C GLY A 124 19.92 13.12 19.18
N GLN A 125 19.76 12.05 19.95
CA GLN A 125 20.61 10.87 19.88
C GLN A 125 19.74 9.64 19.64
N ALA A 126 20.12 8.82 18.67
CA ALA A 126 19.46 7.55 18.41
C ALA A 126 20.42 6.56 17.74
N ASP A 127 20.33 5.29 18.08
CA ASP A 127 21.09 4.25 17.39
C ASP A 127 20.32 3.74 16.17
N ARG A 128 20.90 3.88 14.98
CA ARG A 128 20.33 3.47 13.67
C ARG A 128 18.84 3.79 13.51
N PRO A 129 18.42 5.05 13.71
CA PRO A 129 17.00 5.40 13.65
C PRO A 129 16.41 5.13 12.25
N ALA A 130 15.15 4.71 12.24
CA ALA A 130 14.37 4.60 11.01
C ALA A 130 14.15 5.98 10.37
N VAL A 131 14.27 6.03 9.06
CA VAL A 131 14.14 7.25 8.26
C VAL A 131 13.17 7.03 7.12
N ALA A 132 12.26 7.98 6.94
CA ALA A 132 11.42 8.07 5.77
C ALA A 132 11.73 9.38 5.04
N ILE A 133 12.14 9.30 3.79
CA ILE A 133 12.34 10.45 2.92
C ILE A 133 11.19 10.49 1.92
N THR A 134 10.48 11.61 1.91
CA THR A 134 9.35 11.81 1.02
C THR A 134 9.62 12.97 0.07
N LYS A 135 9.40 12.77 -1.23
CA LYS A 135 9.44 13.87 -2.21
C LYS A 135 8.20 14.74 -2.06
N SER A 136 8.39 15.98 -1.65
CA SER A 136 7.35 17.01 -1.60
C SER A 136 7.45 17.96 -2.79
N VAL A 137 6.48 18.86 -2.94
CA VAL A 137 6.51 19.93 -3.95
C VAL A 137 7.69 20.90 -3.72
N PHE A 138 8.17 21.03 -2.48
CA PHE A 138 9.25 21.94 -2.07
C PHE A 138 10.63 21.27 -2.00
N GLY A 139 10.75 20.00 -2.38
CA GLY A 139 11.98 19.22 -2.28
C GLY A 139 11.82 17.93 -1.47
N TRP A 140 12.92 17.26 -1.16
CA TRP A 140 12.89 16.03 -0.39
C TRP A 140 12.85 16.34 1.10
N LYS A 141 11.95 15.67 1.82
CA LYS A 141 11.76 15.85 3.25
C LYS A 141 12.10 14.57 3.97
N MET A 142 13.09 14.62 4.84
CA MET A 142 13.54 13.51 5.66
C MET A 142 12.89 13.58 7.04
N ARG A 143 12.35 12.44 7.49
CA ARG A 143 11.80 12.26 8.84
C ARG A 143 12.59 11.17 9.56
N VAL A 144 13.28 11.52 10.63
CA VAL A 144 14.07 10.62 11.47
C VAL A 144 13.22 10.22 12.68
N SER A 145 12.77 8.97 12.76
CA SER A 145 12.10 8.28 13.89
C SER A 145 11.40 9.17 14.95
N ARG A 146 10.53 10.09 14.52
CA ARG A 146 9.84 11.13 15.34
C ARG A 146 10.73 12.15 16.07
N ILE A 147 12.04 12.09 15.91
CA ILE A 147 13.03 12.97 16.55
C ILE A 147 13.14 14.29 15.79
N ALA A 148 13.26 14.21 14.47
CA ALA A 148 13.51 15.36 13.62
C ALA A 148 12.86 15.20 12.25
N GLU A 149 12.48 16.32 11.66
CA GLU A 149 11.91 16.37 10.33
C GLU A 149 12.39 17.63 9.61
N PHE A 150 13.05 17.46 8.46
CA PHE A 150 13.73 18.56 7.77
C PHE A 150 13.91 18.29 6.27
N TYR A 151 14.25 19.32 5.50
CA TYR A 151 14.48 19.21 4.06
C TYR A 151 15.91 18.80 3.76
N VAL A 152 16.05 17.92 2.77
CA VAL A 152 17.33 17.36 2.32
C VAL A 152 17.45 17.41 0.80
N GLU A 153 18.69 17.32 0.33
CA GLU A 153 19.06 17.21 -1.06
C GLU A 153 19.87 15.91 -1.28
N PRO A 154 19.60 15.15 -2.35
CA PRO A 154 20.37 13.96 -2.66
C PRO A 154 21.80 14.32 -3.07
N VAL A 155 22.78 13.64 -2.49
CA VAL A 155 24.20 13.78 -2.85
C VAL A 155 24.54 12.67 -3.85
N LYS A 156 25.00 13.07 -5.04
CA LYS A 156 25.50 12.12 -6.05
C LYS A 156 26.85 11.54 -5.64
#